data_AF-A0A1G7ADN8-F1
#
_entry.id   AF-A0A1G7ADN8-F1
#
_cell.length_a   1.000
_cell.length_b   1.000
_cell.length_c   1.000
_cell.angle_alpha   90.00
_cell.angle_beta   90.00
_cell.angle_gamma   90.00
#
_symmetry.space_group_name_H-M   'P 1'
#
loop_
_entity.id
_entity.type
_entity.pdbx_description
1 polymer ?
#
loop_
_entity_poly.entity_id
_entity_poly.type
_entity_poly.pdbx_seq_one_letter_code
_entity_poly.pdbx_strand_id
1 'polypeptide(L)' 'YNERSSAERCNGRFKDEFGGRSIQVRGPDKVMMHAMFGIVTLFADQLLKVTGC' A
#
# COMPACT_ATOMS: atom_id res chain seq x y z
N TYR A 1 18.40 -1.15 16.66
CA TYR A 1 17.07 -1.77 16.49
C TYR A 1 15.95 -0.71 16.54
N ASN A 2 16.14 0.47 15.95
CA ASN A 2 15.14 1.57 15.91
C ASN A 2 14.78 1.94 14.47
N GLU A 3 15.07 1.04 13.53
CA GLU A 3 14.79 1.22 12.12
C GLU A 3 13.46 0.54 11.83
N ARG A 4 12.46 1.34 11.42
CA ARG A 4 11.19 0.77 10.95
C ARG A 4 11.48 -0.27 9.88
N SER A 5 10.94 -1.47 10.05
CA SER A 5 11.10 -2.54 9.07
C SER A 5 10.49 -2.12 7.73
N SER A 6 10.93 -2.76 6.65
CA SER A 6 10.37 -2.52 5.32
C SER A 6 8.85 -2.72 5.29
N ALA A 7 8.32 -3.63 6.10
CA ALA A 7 6.88 -3.87 6.23
C ALA A 7 6.15 -2.70 6.92
N GLU A 8 6.75 -2.06 7.92
CA GLU A 8 6.14 -0.91 8.60
C GLU A 8 6.12 0.33 7.71
N ARG A 9 7.15 0.53 6.87
CA ARG A 9 7.18 1.60 5.87
C ARG A 9 6.16 1.34 4.76
N CYS A 10 6.09 0.11 4.26
CA CYS A 10 5.10 -0.32 3.27
C CYS A 10 3.67 -0.07 3.76
N ASN A 11 3.35 -0.51 4.98
CA ASN A 11 2.02 -0.31 5.56
C ASN A 11 1.71 1.18 5.83
N GLY A 12 2.72 1.98 6.16
CA GLY A 12 2.59 3.43 6.28
C GLY A 12 2.20 4.09 4.97
N ARG A 13 2.96 3.82 3.90
CA ARG A 13 2.69 4.35 2.56
C ARG A 13 1.37 3.86 1.98
N PHE A 14 1.03 2.58 2.17
CA PHE A 14 -0.26 2.04 1.76
C PHE A 14 -1.43 2.79 2.40
N LYS A 15 -1.34 3.11 3.70
CA LYS A 15 -2.40 3.83 4.41
C LYS A 15 -2.50 5.30 4.02
N ASP A 16 -1.38 5.95 3.74
CA ASP A 16 -1.29 7.41 3.52
C ASP A 16 -1.42 7.79 2.03
N GLU A 17 -0.73 7.09 1.13
CA GLU A 17 -0.68 7.40 -0.32
C GLU A 17 -1.66 6.57 -1.15
N PHE A 18 -1.95 5.32 -0.76
CA PHE A 18 -2.77 4.39 -1.56
C PHE A 18 -4.17 4.14 -0.99
N GLY A 19 -4.68 5.10 -0.22
CA GLY A 19 -6.09 5.13 0.20
C GLY A 19 -6.47 4.12 1.27
N GLY A 20 -5.51 3.43 1.90
CA GLY A 20 -5.77 2.43 2.95
C GLY A 20 -6.52 2.98 4.17
N ARG A 21 -6.53 4.30 4.38
CA ARG A 21 -7.30 4.97 5.45
C ARG A 21 -8.73 5.39 5.06
N SER A 22 -9.01 5.45 3.76
CA SER A 22 -10.26 6.00 3.20
C SER A 22 -11.07 4.94 2.42
N ILE A 23 -10.84 3.64 2.66
CA ILE A 23 -11.59 2.56 2.03
C ILE A 23 -13.00 2.51 2.61
N GLN A 24 -13.98 3.02 1.86
CA GLN A 24 -15.39 3.00 2.23
C GLN A 24 -16.18 2.07 1.28
N VAL A 25 -16.10 0.76 1.52
CA VAL A 25 -16.86 -0.26 0.77
C VAL A 25 -17.62 -1.20 1.71
N ARG A 26 -18.80 -1.66 1.29
CA ARG A 26 -19.65 -2.56 2.09
C ARG A 26 -19.21 -4.02 1.92
N GLY A 27 -18.65 -4.61 2.98
CA GLY A 27 -18.32 -6.05 3.09
C GLY A 27 -16.81 -6.32 3.18
N PRO A 28 -16.38 -7.28 4.02
CA PRO A 28 -14.96 -7.54 4.30
C PRO A 28 -14.17 -8.00 3.08
N ASP A 29 -14.79 -8.79 2.21
CA ASP A 29 -14.18 -9.30 0.97
C ASP A 29 -13.76 -8.15 0.03
N LYS A 30 -14.63 -7.16 -0.11
CA LYS A 30 -14.38 -5.98 -0.95
C LYS A 30 -13.30 -5.08 -0.36
N VAL A 31 -13.25 -4.97 0.96
CA VAL A 31 -12.17 -4.24 1.66
C VAL A 31 -10.82 -4.91 1.37
N MET A 32 -10.76 -6.24 1.45
CA MET A 32 -9.53 -6.99 1.16
C MET A 32 -9.10 -6.84 -0.30
N MET A 33 -10.02 -6.94 -1.26
CA MET A 33 -9.70 -6.71 -2.68
C MET A 33 -9.12 -5.32 -2.92
N HIS A 34 -9.71 -4.28 -2.31
CA HIS A 34 -9.22 -2.91 -2.46
C HIS A 34 -7.86 -2.72 -1.79
N ALA A 35 -7.65 -3.35 -0.64
CA ALA A 35 -6.36 -3.33 0.04
C ALA A 35 -5.26 -4.01 -0.78
N MET A 36 -5.54 -5.18 -1.36
CA MET A 36 -4.60 -5.90 -2.23
C MET A 36 -4.30 -5.11 -3.51
N PHE A 37 -5.29 -4.43 -4.08
CA PHE A 37 -5.06 -3.54 -5.22
C PHE A 37 -4.09 -2.40 -4.87
N GLY A 38 -4.25 -1.77 -3.70
CA GLY A 38 -3.30 -0.73 -3.24
C GLY A 38 -1.89 -1.27 -2.98
N ILE A 39 -1.73 -2.53 -2.57
CA ILE A 39 -0.41 -3.19 -2.46
C ILE A 39 0.26 -3.35 -3.83
N VAL A 40 -0.49 -3.75 -4.86
CA VAL A 40 0.02 -3.87 -6.24
C VAL A 40 0.46 -2.51 -6.77
N THR A 41 -0.31 -1.45 -6.52
CA THR A 41 0.06 -0.08 -6.91
C THR A 41 1.32 0.39 -6.19
N LEU A 42 1.47 0.06 -4.90
CA LEU A 42 2.70 0.36 -4.14
C LEU A 42 3.91 -0.37 -4.72
N PHE A 43 3.75 -1.62 -5.14
CA PHE A 43 4.81 -2.36 -5.84
C PHE A 43 5.18 -1.71 -7.18
N ALA A 44 4.19 -1.30 -7.98
CA ALA A 44 4.42 -0.60 -9.24
C ALA A 44 5.14 0.74 -9.03
N ASP A 45 4.74 1.54 -8.04
CA ASP A 45 5.44 2.77 -7.65
C ASP A 45 6.90 2.50 -7.27
N GLN A 46 7.13 1.43 -6.50
CA GLN A 46 8.49 1.06 -6.11
C GLN A 46 9.33 0.59 -7.31
N LEU A 47 8.71 -0.10 -8.27
CA LEU A 47 9.33 -0.57 -9.50
C LEU A 47 9.70 0.59 -10.43
N LEU A 48 8.81 1.58 -10.59
CA LEU A 48 9.08 2.79 -11.37
C LEU A 48 10.24 3.59 -10.77
N LYS A 49 10.26 3.75 -9.45
CA LYS A 49 11.36 4.42 -8.71
C LYS A 49 12.70 3.72 -8.87
N VAL A 50 12.71 2.38 -8.96
CA VAL A 50 13.93 1.60 -9.17
C VAL A 50 14.39 1.61 -10.62
N THR A 51 13.44 1.66 -11.57
CA THR A 51 13.72 1.56 -13.01
C THR A 51 14.15 2.90 -13.62
N GLY A 52 13.89 4.02 -12.93
CA GLY A 52 14.54 5.31 -13.22
C GLY A 52 14.14 5.93 -14.56
N CYS A 53 12.84 6.09 -14.80
CA CYS A 53 12.32 6.99 -15.83
C CYS A 53 11.87 8.35 -15.25
#